data_AF-A0A853G375-F1
#
_entry.id   AF-A0A853G375-F1
#
_cell.length_a   1.000
_cell.length_b   1.000
_cell.length_c   1.000
_cell.angle_alpha   90.00
_cell.angle_beta   90.00
_cell.angle_gamma   90.00
#
_symmetry.space_group_name_H-M   'P 1'
#
loop_
_entity.id
_entity.type
_entity.pdbx_description
1 polymer ?
#
loop_
_entity_poly.entity_id
_entity_poly.type
_entity_poly.pdbx_seq_one_letter_code
_entity_poly.pdbx_strand_id
1 'polypeptide(L)'
;MARKFIQQRRQTKDEMFDAVVKNAIDFIDSSLDNLGKRPKNGIVDFYTAIELFLKARLMAEHWTLIVSKSDSASLSSFSVGDFHSVYLEDAAKRLKDVVGEAIEDEALNNFKALAEHRNQIVHFAHTDYADVGGIKAGVVMEQWRSWHYLHELLTMKWKDTFNAYIPEFERLHTRILAEKDFIQSRFQDLQPVIQQKQREGGVFVECGSCHTLAGLISETNPWGSNYVCMVCQKAGVKIRSTAEKVACDKCGHEFEFFHSTVSSCPYCAQPIDTDKLISLCKIKYTTGDDWWEEGGPCVAYCHECQYPKPSVFYIDGLWSCVSCFDRGWQAIACPHCDAFVTGDAERIEYFACHKCEDEMTQKMMNKMNL
;
A
#
# COMPACT_ATOMS: atom_id res chain seq x y z
N MET A 1 26.51 29.81 -25.59
CA MET A 1 27.93 29.51 -25.33
C MET A 1 27.98 28.14 -24.66
N ALA A 2 28.95 27.29 -24.99
CA ALA A 2 29.10 26.02 -24.28
C ALA A 2 29.36 26.28 -22.78
N ARG A 3 28.73 25.50 -21.89
CA ARG A 3 28.92 25.63 -20.44
C ARG A 3 30.42 25.53 -20.09
N LYS A 4 30.92 26.51 -19.34
CA LYS A 4 32.34 26.62 -18.98
C LYS A 4 32.80 25.56 -17.96
N PHE A 5 31.88 25.03 -17.15
CA PHE A 5 32.22 24.22 -15.98
C PHE A 5 31.70 22.78 -16.01
N ILE A 6 30.64 22.49 -16.78
CA ILE A 6 30.02 21.16 -16.84
C ILE A 6 29.68 20.84 -18.30
N GLN A 7 30.11 19.68 -18.79
CA GLN A 7 29.70 19.17 -20.10
C GLN A 7 28.59 18.15 -19.93
N GLN A 8 27.50 18.33 -20.67
CA GLN A 8 26.36 17.43 -20.69
C GLN A 8 26.16 16.89 -22.11
N ARG A 9 25.89 15.57 -22.24
CA ARG A 9 25.49 15.00 -23.53
C ARG A 9 24.15 15.57 -23.94
N ARG A 10 23.94 15.75 -25.24
CA ARG A 10 22.61 16.12 -25.75
C ARG A 10 21.64 14.98 -25.50
N GLN A 11 20.48 15.31 -24.95
CA GLN A 11 19.41 14.35 -24.67
C GLN A 11 18.25 14.55 -25.64
N THR A 12 17.54 13.46 -25.97
CA THR A 12 16.26 13.52 -26.67
C THR A 12 15.16 14.06 -25.74
N LYS A 13 14.00 14.42 -26.30
CA LYS A 13 12.84 14.87 -25.51
C LYS A 13 12.41 13.80 -24.50
N ASP A 14 12.36 12.55 -24.94
CA ASP A 14 11.95 11.42 -24.11
C ASP A 14 12.98 11.14 -23.00
N GLU A 15 14.28 11.22 -23.31
CA GLU A 15 15.35 11.09 -22.29
C GLU A 15 15.28 12.23 -21.25
N MET A 16 14.90 13.45 -21.66
CA MET A 16 14.75 14.58 -20.74
C MET A 16 13.50 14.43 -19.87
N PHE A 17 12.37 14.03 -20.46
CA PHE A 17 11.15 13.74 -19.72
C PHE A 17 11.40 12.66 -18.67
N ASP A 18 11.99 11.53 -19.07
CA ASP A 18 12.33 10.44 -18.17
C ASP A 18 13.27 10.87 -17.05
N ALA A 19 14.30 11.66 -17.37
CA ALA A 19 15.21 12.19 -16.36
C ALA A 19 14.51 13.12 -15.35
N VAL A 20 13.60 13.99 -15.80
CA VAL A 20 12.85 14.89 -14.90
C VAL A 20 11.93 14.09 -13.98
N VAL A 21 11.25 13.06 -14.50
CA VAL A 21 10.38 12.20 -13.69
C VAL A 21 11.18 11.41 -12.66
N LYS A 22 12.31 10.80 -13.06
CA LYS A 22 13.20 10.08 -12.14
C LYS A 22 13.77 10.99 -11.05
N ASN A 23 14.20 12.19 -11.42
CA ASN A 23 14.65 13.18 -10.43
C ASN A 23 13.52 13.55 -9.45
N ALA A 24 12.28 13.72 -9.93
CA ALA A 24 11.15 14.01 -9.06
C ALA A 24 10.89 12.87 -8.06
N ILE A 25 10.96 11.61 -8.51
CA ILE A 25 10.88 10.42 -7.66
C ILE A 25 12.01 10.42 -6.62
N ASP A 26 13.25 10.68 -7.03
CA ASP A 26 14.41 10.74 -6.13
C ASP A 26 14.24 11.82 -5.06
N PHE A 27 13.62 12.96 -5.39
CA PHE A 27 13.32 14.01 -4.42
C PHE A 27 12.22 13.61 -3.43
N ILE A 28 11.21 12.83 -3.84
CA ILE A 28 10.26 12.25 -2.88
C ILE A 28 10.99 11.27 -1.95
N ASP A 29 11.80 10.37 -2.50
CA ASP A 29 12.57 9.42 -1.70
C ASP A 29 13.50 10.14 -0.69
N SER A 30 14.22 11.16 -1.14
CA SER A 30 15.09 11.99 -0.30
C SER A 30 14.30 12.71 0.79
N SER A 31 13.13 13.22 0.45
CA SER A 31 12.24 13.86 1.42
C SER A 31 11.86 12.90 2.56
N LEU A 32 11.49 11.66 2.24
CA LEU A 32 11.12 10.64 3.22
C LEU A 32 12.31 10.22 4.07
N ASP A 33 13.49 10.04 3.46
CA ASP A 33 14.72 9.71 4.18
C ASP A 33 15.13 10.81 5.18
N ASN A 34 14.78 12.06 4.87
CA ASN A 34 15.05 13.23 5.70
C ASN A 34 13.98 13.50 6.76
N LEU A 35 12.78 12.91 6.68
CA LEU A 35 11.64 13.22 7.55
C LEU A 35 11.97 13.14 9.05
N GLY A 36 12.68 12.08 9.47
CA GLY A 36 13.06 11.87 10.87
C GLY A 36 14.38 12.54 11.29
N LYS A 37 15.23 12.94 10.34
CA LYS A 37 16.61 13.40 10.61
C LYS A 37 16.77 14.91 10.40
N ARG A 38 16.16 15.42 9.33
CA ARG A 38 16.27 16.79 8.81
C ARG A 38 14.93 17.19 8.19
N PRO A 39 13.87 17.35 8.99
CA PRO A 39 12.52 17.61 8.48
C PRO A 39 12.42 18.84 7.58
N LYS A 40 13.24 19.87 7.82
CA LYS A 40 13.36 21.05 6.95
C LYS A 40 13.83 20.70 5.53
N ASN A 41 14.81 19.81 5.40
CA ASN A 41 15.26 19.31 4.10
C ASN A 41 14.15 18.49 3.44
N GLY A 42 13.41 17.71 4.23
CA GLY A 42 12.23 16.98 3.75
C GLY A 42 11.25 17.89 2.99
N ILE A 43 10.89 19.04 3.55
CA ILE A 43 10.00 20.01 2.86
C ILE A 43 10.60 20.52 1.56
N VAL A 44 11.88 20.89 1.57
CA VAL A 44 12.57 21.42 0.39
C VAL A 44 12.57 20.40 -0.73
N ASP A 45 12.92 19.15 -0.41
CA ASP A 45 12.98 18.04 -1.36
C ASP A 45 11.57 17.72 -1.90
N PHE A 46 10.57 17.64 -1.01
CA PHE A 46 9.19 17.35 -1.40
C PHE A 46 8.59 18.42 -2.34
N TYR A 47 8.78 19.70 -2.02
CA TYR A 47 8.32 20.79 -2.89
C TYR A 47 9.04 20.75 -4.26
N THR A 48 10.35 20.45 -4.25
CA THR A 48 11.12 20.30 -5.49
C THR A 48 10.55 19.18 -6.37
N ALA A 49 10.14 18.05 -5.79
CA ALA A 49 9.48 16.98 -6.52
C ALA A 49 8.16 17.44 -7.19
N ILE A 50 7.30 18.18 -6.47
CA ILE A 50 6.05 18.73 -7.02
C ILE A 50 6.35 19.61 -8.23
N GLU A 51 7.31 20.53 -8.12
CA GLU A 51 7.68 21.40 -9.25
C GLU A 51 8.17 20.59 -10.45
N LEU A 52 8.94 19.53 -10.23
CA LEU A 52 9.43 18.67 -11.31
C LEU A 52 8.32 17.87 -11.97
N PHE A 53 7.34 17.34 -11.24
CA PHE A 53 6.19 16.63 -11.83
C PHE A 53 5.31 17.55 -12.67
N LEU A 54 5.03 18.76 -12.20
CA LEU A 54 4.27 19.76 -12.98
C LEU A 54 5.02 20.13 -14.26
N LYS A 55 6.35 20.28 -14.19
CA LYS A 55 7.20 20.52 -15.37
C LYS A 55 7.22 19.31 -16.30
N ALA A 56 7.30 18.09 -15.78
CA ALA A 56 7.25 16.88 -16.59
C ALA A 56 5.93 16.81 -17.37
N ARG A 57 4.79 17.11 -16.72
CA ARG A 57 3.49 17.13 -17.39
C ARG A 57 3.44 18.17 -18.51
N LEU A 58 3.96 19.37 -18.29
CA LEU A 58 4.08 20.40 -19.34
C LEU A 58 5.03 19.97 -20.47
N MET A 59 6.14 19.32 -20.14
CA MET A 59 7.11 18.85 -21.13
C MET A 59 6.54 17.76 -22.04
N ALA A 60 5.69 16.89 -21.50
CA ALA A 60 4.97 15.87 -22.26
C ALA A 60 4.05 16.48 -23.33
N GLU A 61 3.46 17.65 -23.05
CA GLU A 61 2.72 18.42 -24.06
C GLU A 61 3.68 19.08 -25.05
N HIS A 62 4.56 19.96 -24.56
CA HIS A 62 5.61 20.55 -25.38
C HIS A 62 6.74 21.13 -24.53
N TRP A 63 7.98 20.81 -24.87
CA TRP A 63 9.17 21.21 -24.11
C TRP A 63 9.32 22.72 -23.86
N THR A 64 8.85 23.58 -24.77
CA THR A 64 8.91 25.05 -24.56
C THR A 64 8.05 25.52 -23.40
N LEU A 65 7.03 24.74 -23.00
CA LEU A 65 6.13 25.10 -21.91
C LEU A 65 6.81 25.09 -20.55
N ILE A 66 7.99 24.49 -20.43
CA ILE A 66 8.75 24.58 -19.19
C ILE A 66 9.76 25.73 -19.18
N VAL A 67 10.01 26.41 -20.30
CA VAL A 67 10.94 27.55 -20.39
C VAL A 67 10.21 28.83 -19.97
N SER A 68 10.79 29.61 -19.04
CA SER A 68 10.13 30.81 -18.50
C SER A 68 9.74 31.81 -19.60
N LYS A 69 10.64 32.05 -20.56
CA LYS A 69 10.42 32.92 -21.74
C LYS A 69 10.44 32.09 -23.02
N SER A 70 9.26 31.65 -23.48
CA SER A 70 9.12 30.70 -24.60
C SER A 70 9.61 31.25 -25.95
N ASP A 71 9.58 32.57 -26.13
CA ASP A 71 10.13 33.31 -27.28
C ASP A 71 11.66 33.26 -27.37
N SER A 72 12.33 33.02 -26.23
CA SER A 72 13.78 32.82 -26.14
C SER A 72 14.22 31.35 -26.17
N ALA A 73 13.28 30.42 -26.35
CA ALA A 73 13.55 28.99 -26.22
C ALA A 73 14.47 28.47 -27.34
N SER A 74 15.57 27.81 -26.94
CA SER A 74 16.54 27.19 -27.84
C SER A 74 16.58 25.69 -27.60
N LEU A 75 16.25 24.89 -28.61
CA LEU A 75 16.30 23.43 -28.50
C LEU A 75 17.72 22.93 -28.18
N SER A 76 18.74 23.60 -28.73
CA SER A 76 20.14 23.24 -28.47
C SER A 76 20.55 23.48 -27.02
N SER A 77 20.14 24.60 -26.43
CA SER A 77 20.39 24.90 -25.01
C SER A 77 19.54 24.01 -24.10
N PHE A 78 18.29 23.76 -24.49
CA PHE A 78 17.37 22.90 -23.76
C PHE A 78 17.88 21.46 -23.66
N SER A 79 18.40 20.90 -24.76
CA SER A 79 18.93 19.52 -24.82
C SER A 79 20.12 19.23 -23.89
N VAL A 80 20.68 20.27 -23.27
CA VAL A 80 21.79 20.22 -22.30
C VAL A 80 21.41 20.91 -20.98
N GLY A 81 20.11 21.07 -20.71
CA GLY A 81 19.60 21.62 -19.46
C GLY A 81 19.92 23.10 -19.23
N ASP A 82 20.24 23.88 -20.27
CA ASP A 82 20.67 25.27 -20.18
C ASP A 82 19.53 26.25 -20.46
N PHE A 83 18.60 26.36 -19.51
CA PHE A 83 17.44 27.24 -19.60
C PHE A 83 16.94 27.65 -18.22
N HIS A 84 16.14 28.72 -18.18
CA HIS A 84 15.38 29.10 -16.99
C HIS A 84 14.00 28.43 -17.06
N SER A 85 13.64 27.69 -16.02
CA SER A 85 12.35 26.99 -15.97
C SER A 85 11.25 27.85 -15.36
N VAL A 86 10.00 27.58 -15.71
CA VAL A 86 8.82 28.11 -15.01
C VAL A 86 8.79 27.73 -13.52
N TYR A 87 8.09 28.53 -12.71
CA TYR A 87 7.77 28.21 -11.32
C TYR A 87 6.33 27.69 -11.20
N LEU A 88 5.91 27.30 -9.98
CA LEU A 88 4.59 26.73 -9.69
C LEU A 88 3.42 27.49 -10.36
N GLU A 89 3.35 28.81 -10.20
CA GLU A 89 2.21 29.60 -10.70
C GLU A 89 2.14 29.64 -12.22
N ASP A 90 3.29 29.86 -12.87
CA ASP A 90 3.41 29.81 -14.33
C ASP A 90 3.09 28.41 -14.85
N ALA A 91 3.53 27.37 -14.14
CA ALA A 91 3.28 25.99 -14.53
C ALA A 91 1.79 25.65 -14.43
N ALA A 92 1.15 25.96 -13.30
CA ALA A 92 -0.28 25.75 -13.08
C ALA A 92 -1.13 26.52 -14.10
N LYS A 93 -0.74 27.78 -14.40
CA LYS A 93 -1.40 28.58 -15.43
C LYS A 93 -1.28 27.94 -16.81
N ARG A 94 -0.10 27.46 -17.20
CA ARG A 94 0.11 26.78 -18.50
C ARG A 94 -0.63 25.45 -18.58
N LEU A 95 -0.68 24.68 -17.50
CA LEU A 95 -1.48 23.44 -17.43
C LEU A 95 -2.96 23.73 -17.67
N LYS A 96 -3.50 24.82 -17.10
CA LYS A 96 -4.87 25.25 -17.35
C LYS A 96 -5.08 25.79 -18.77
N ASP A 97 -4.33 26.80 -19.16
CA ASP A 97 -4.62 27.62 -20.34
C ASP A 97 -4.16 26.97 -21.66
N VAL A 98 -3.14 26.12 -21.61
CA VAL A 98 -2.55 25.48 -22.80
C VAL A 98 -2.88 23.99 -22.86
N VAL A 99 -2.65 23.27 -21.77
CA VAL A 99 -2.88 21.81 -21.73
C VAL A 99 -4.35 21.47 -21.53
N GLY A 100 -5.14 22.38 -20.95
CA GLY A 100 -6.56 22.15 -20.64
C GLY A 100 -6.78 21.33 -19.36
N GLU A 101 -5.75 21.16 -18.53
CA GLU A 101 -5.77 20.34 -17.31
C GLU A 101 -5.52 21.20 -16.07
N ALA A 102 -6.52 21.99 -15.69
CA ALA A 102 -6.42 22.84 -14.50
C ALA A 102 -6.18 22.00 -13.23
N ILE A 103 -5.26 22.45 -12.37
CA ILE A 103 -5.14 21.93 -11.00
C ILE A 103 -6.26 22.56 -10.16
N GLU A 104 -6.93 21.78 -9.33
CA GLU A 104 -7.99 22.27 -8.46
C GLU A 104 -7.45 23.30 -7.46
N ASP A 105 -8.28 24.30 -7.11
CA ASP A 105 -7.83 25.42 -6.28
C ASP A 105 -7.34 24.97 -4.91
N GLU A 106 -7.95 23.93 -4.32
CA GLU A 106 -7.53 23.38 -3.03
C GLU A 106 -6.12 22.76 -3.11
N ALA A 107 -5.88 21.94 -4.13
CA ALA A 107 -4.57 21.36 -4.41
C ALA A 107 -3.51 22.44 -4.71
N LEU A 108 -3.85 23.43 -5.54
CA LEU A 108 -2.93 24.51 -5.90
C LEU A 108 -2.58 25.39 -4.69
N ASN A 109 -3.56 25.71 -3.85
CA ASN A 109 -3.32 26.48 -2.63
C ASN A 109 -2.46 25.69 -1.62
N ASN A 110 -2.65 24.37 -1.53
CA ASN A 110 -1.79 23.51 -0.72
C ASN A 110 -0.33 23.53 -1.22
N PHE A 111 -0.10 23.43 -2.54
CA PHE A 111 1.24 23.52 -3.10
C PHE A 111 1.87 24.90 -2.91
N LYS A 112 1.08 25.97 -2.98
CA LYS A 112 1.55 27.34 -2.71
C LYS A 112 1.99 27.52 -1.26
N ALA A 113 1.22 27.01 -0.30
CA ALA A 113 1.60 27.03 1.11
C ALA A 113 2.94 26.31 1.34
N LEU A 114 3.13 25.14 0.71
CA LEU A 114 4.41 24.43 0.77
C LEU A 114 5.56 25.22 0.11
N ALA A 115 5.30 25.92 -0.99
CA ALA A 115 6.27 26.79 -1.65
C ALA A 115 6.73 27.95 -0.75
N GLU A 116 5.78 28.60 -0.07
CA GLU A 116 6.05 29.67 0.89
C GLU A 116 6.87 29.17 2.07
N HIS A 117 6.50 28.03 2.63
CA HIS A 117 7.24 27.39 3.73
C HIS A 117 8.67 27.02 3.31
N ARG A 118 8.83 26.41 2.12
CA ARG A 118 10.15 26.12 1.53
C ARG A 118 10.98 27.38 1.38
N ASN A 119 10.41 28.46 0.85
CA ASN A 119 11.12 29.74 0.69
C ASN A 119 11.55 30.31 2.03
N GLN A 120 10.68 30.24 3.03
CA GLN A 120 11.04 30.63 4.38
C GLN A 120 12.18 29.75 4.92
N ILE A 121 12.17 28.43 4.75
CA ILE A 121 13.22 27.52 5.26
C ILE A 121 14.58 27.84 4.63
N VAL A 122 14.60 28.08 3.32
CA VAL A 122 15.83 28.32 2.56
C VAL A 122 16.41 29.71 2.84
N HIS A 123 15.57 30.73 3.02
CA HIS A 123 16.01 32.12 3.09
C HIS A 123 16.01 32.74 4.50
N PHE A 124 15.18 32.22 5.42
CA PHE A 124 15.02 32.74 6.76
C PHE A 124 15.19 31.61 7.78
N ALA A 125 16.11 31.77 8.74
CA ALA A 125 16.15 30.87 9.88
C ALA A 125 14.79 30.95 10.60
N HIS A 126 13.91 29.96 10.37
CA HIS A 126 12.55 29.94 10.91
C HIS A 126 12.52 30.25 12.41
N THR A 127 11.75 31.27 12.79
CA THR A 127 11.73 31.82 14.15
C THR A 127 10.86 31.06 15.14
N ASP A 128 9.96 30.17 14.70
CA ASP A 128 8.98 29.46 15.56
C ASP A 128 9.21 27.94 15.68
N TYR A 129 10.46 27.50 15.68
CA TYR A 129 10.81 26.07 15.60
C TYR A 129 11.64 25.66 16.84
N ALA A 130 11.06 25.82 18.04
CA ALA A 130 11.72 25.53 19.32
C ALA A 130 11.61 24.05 19.77
N ASP A 131 10.67 23.28 19.22
CA ASP A 131 10.46 21.86 19.55
C ASP A 131 10.54 20.96 18.30
N VAL A 132 11.58 20.13 18.22
CA VAL A 132 11.83 19.18 17.12
C VAL A 132 10.65 18.22 16.89
N GLY A 133 9.89 17.87 17.93
CA GLY A 133 8.70 17.02 17.81
C GLY A 133 7.56 17.68 17.04
N GLY A 134 7.18 18.91 17.44
CA GLY A 134 6.16 19.70 16.75
C GLY A 134 6.52 20.00 15.28
N ILE A 135 7.80 20.25 14.99
CA ILE A 135 8.31 20.47 13.64
C ILE A 135 8.01 19.27 12.74
N LYS A 136 8.34 18.07 13.23
CA LYS A 136 8.16 16.83 12.47
C LYS A 136 6.68 16.60 12.16
N ALA A 137 5.81 16.76 13.15
CA ALA A 137 4.36 16.57 12.98
C ALA A 137 3.77 17.53 11.94
N GLY A 138 4.14 18.82 11.98
CA GLY A 138 3.71 19.80 10.97
C GLY A 138 4.17 19.45 9.56
N VAL A 139 5.45 19.10 9.40
CA VAL A 139 6.03 18.66 8.11
C VAL A 139 5.28 17.45 7.55
N VAL A 140 5.02 16.46 8.39
CA VAL A 140 4.28 15.24 7.99
C VAL A 140 2.89 15.56 7.47
N MET A 141 2.15 16.45 8.14
CA MET A 141 0.81 16.84 7.69
C MET A 141 0.85 17.55 6.33
N GLU A 142 1.76 18.50 6.17
CA GLU A 142 1.90 19.26 4.93
C GLU A 142 2.30 18.37 3.75
N GLN A 143 3.28 17.48 3.96
CA GLN A 143 3.70 16.52 2.95
C GLN A 143 2.61 15.49 2.64
N TRP A 144 1.83 15.06 3.63
CA TRP A 144 0.71 14.15 3.40
C TRP A 144 -0.35 14.77 2.48
N ARG A 145 -0.81 15.99 2.81
CA ARG A 145 -1.79 16.71 1.99
C ARG A 145 -1.27 16.94 0.57
N SER A 146 -0.01 17.34 0.47
CA SER A 146 0.64 17.57 -0.82
C SER A 146 0.77 16.28 -1.63
N TRP A 147 1.14 15.18 -0.99
CA TRP A 147 1.22 13.86 -1.64
C TRP A 147 -0.15 13.40 -2.12
N HIS A 148 -1.21 13.60 -1.33
CA HIS A 148 -2.55 13.19 -1.71
C HIS A 148 -2.98 13.81 -3.06
N TYR A 149 -2.86 15.14 -3.18
CA TYR A 149 -3.19 15.84 -4.42
C TYR A 149 -2.25 15.46 -5.56
N LEU A 150 -0.94 15.39 -5.30
CA LEU A 150 0.04 15.02 -6.32
C LEU A 150 -0.20 13.59 -6.84
N HIS A 151 -0.45 12.64 -5.94
CA HIS A 151 -0.69 11.24 -6.28
C HIS A 151 -1.94 11.09 -7.14
N GLU A 152 -3.02 11.80 -6.81
CA GLU A 152 -4.24 11.80 -7.63
C GLU A 152 -3.97 12.38 -9.04
N LEU A 153 -3.22 13.49 -9.12
CA LEU A 153 -2.80 14.02 -10.42
C LEU A 153 -2.00 12.99 -11.21
N LEU A 154 -1.03 12.32 -10.61
CA LEU A 154 -0.13 11.37 -11.30
C LEU A 154 -0.80 10.05 -11.69
N THR A 155 -1.69 9.51 -10.85
CA THR A 155 -2.25 8.16 -11.01
C THR A 155 -3.64 8.15 -11.64
N MET A 156 -4.35 9.28 -11.60
CA MET A 156 -5.71 9.41 -12.16
C MET A 156 -5.71 10.40 -13.32
N LYS A 157 -5.43 11.68 -13.05
CA LYS A 157 -5.61 12.75 -14.05
C LYS A 157 -4.60 12.68 -15.20
N TRP A 158 -3.35 12.37 -14.88
CA TRP A 158 -2.22 12.32 -15.81
C TRP A 158 -1.72 10.90 -16.07
N LYS A 159 -2.56 9.90 -15.76
CA LYS A 159 -2.21 8.48 -15.82
C LYS A 159 -1.59 8.10 -17.17
N ASP A 160 -2.19 8.53 -18.27
CA ASP A 160 -1.72 8.17 -19.61
C ASP A 160 -0.31 8.73 -19.90
N THR A 161 0.01 9.91 -19.35
CA THR A 161 1.35 10.52 -19.49
C THR A 161 2.39 9.79 -18.64
N PHE A 162 2.01 9.33 -17.44
CA PHE A 162 2.94 8.73 -16.48
C PHE A 162 2.81 7.22 -16.33
N ASN A 163 2.13 6.53 -17.26
CA ASN A 163 1.79 5.11 -17.12
C ASN A 163 3.02 4.21 -16.85
N ALA A 164 4.16 4.53 -17.44
CA ALA A 164 5.42 3.80 -17.24
C ALA A 164 5.98 3.89 -15.80
N TYR A 165 5.55 4.89 -15.01
CA TYR A 165 6.06 5.18 -13.67
C TYR A 165 5.06 4.80 -12.56
N ILE A 166 3.88 4.29 -12.91
CA ILE A 166 2.88 3.84 -11.92
C ILE A 166 3.49 2.88 -10.88
N PRO A 167 4.33 1.87 -11.24
CA PRO A 167 4.97 1.02 -10.23
C PRO A 167 5.84 1.80 -9.22
N GLU A 168 6.54 2.84 -9.67
CA GLU A 168 7.33 3.70 -8.79
C GLU A 168 6.44 4.58 -7.90
N PHE A 169 5.33 5.09 -8.42
CA PHE A 169 4.38 5.86 -7.61
C PHE A 169 3.73 5.02 -6.52
N GLU A 170 3.37 3.76 -6.83
CA GLU A 170 2.86 2.81 -5.84
C GLU A 170 3.92 2.44 -4.79
N ARG A 171 5.19 2.32 -5.21
CA ARG A 171 6.33 2.15 -4.29
C ARG A 171 6.44 3.35 -3.33
N LEU A 172 6.42 4.58 -3.87
CA LEU A 172 6.44 5.81 -3.06
C LEU A 172 5.23 5.92 -2.14
N HIS A 173 4.03 5.60 -2.64
CA HIS A 173 2.80 5.60 -1.85
C HIS A 173 2.92 4.65 -0.67
N THR A 174 3.42 3.44 -0.92
CA THR A 174 3.68 2.45 0.12
C THR A 174 4.70 2.94 1.15
N ARG A 175 5.80 3.58 0.71
CA ARG A 175 6.80 4.17 1.62
C ARG A 175 6.20 5.26 2.50
N ILE A 176 5.41 6.17 1.92
CA ILE A 176 4.75 7.26 2.65
C ILE A 176 3.77 6.71 3.69
N LEU A 177 3.00 5.68 3.34
CA LEU A 177 2.08 5.02 4.27
C LEU A 177 2.78 4.16 5.34
N ALA A 178 4.07 3.85 5.19
CA ALA A 178 4.85 3.18 6.23
C ALA A 178 5.23 4.12 7.38
N GLU A 179 5.20 5.44 7.15
CA GLU A 179 5.47 6.43 8.19
C GLU A 179 4.26 6.56 9.13
N LYS A 180 4.43 6.14 10.39
CA LYS A 180 3.34 6.14 11.40
C LYS A 180 2.70 7.51 11.58
N ASP A 181 3.51 8.57 11.56
CA ASP A 181 3.02 9.93 11.73
C ASP A 181 2.15 10.36 10.54
N PHE A 182 2.46 9.91 9.32
CA PHE A 182 1.65 10.15 8.12
C PHE A 182 0.29 9.47 8.22
N ILE A 183 0.27 8.20 8.65
CA ILE A 183 -0.97 7.45 8.87
C ILE A 183 -1.84 8.13 9.93
N GLN A 184 -1.24 8.57 11.04
CA GLN A 184 -1.95 9.24 12.11
C GLN A 184 -2.53 10.59 11.68
N SER A 185 -1.74 11.40 10.99
CA SER A 185 -2.17 12.68 10.41
C SER A 185 -3.33 12.50 9.44
N ARG A 186 -3.19 11.59 8.48
CA ARG A 186 -4.25 11.27 7.52
C ARG A 186 -5.53 10.79 8.20
N PHE A 187 -5.41 9.96 9.23
CA PHE A 187 -6.57 9.49 9.99
C PHE A 187 -7.30 10.64 10.69
N GLN A 188 -6.57 11.61 11.26
CA GLN A 188 -7.15 12.80 11.89
C GLN A 188 -7.89 13.67 10.87
N ASP A 189 -7.30 13.93 9.71
CA ASP A 189 -7.94 14.74 8.66
C ASP A 189 -9.19 14.04 8.07
N LEU A 190 -9.20 12.71 8.04
CA LEU A 190 -10.36 11.93 7.59
C LEU A 190 -11.42 11.72 8.67
N GLN A 191 -11.17 12.05 9.94
CA GLN A 191 -12.15 11.86 11.03
C GLN A 191 -13.51 12.48 10.73
N PRO A 192 -13.63 13.73 10.24
CA PRO A 192 -14.95 14.32 9.94
C PRO A 192 -15.72 13.52 8.89
N VAL A 193 -15.03 13.03 7.85
CA VAL A 193 -15.63 12.24 6.76
C VAL A 193 -16.02 10.85 7.27
N ILE A 194 -15.17 10.20 8.06
CA ILE A 194 -15.44 8.90 8.69
C ILE A 194 -16.67 9.01 9.59
N GLN A 195 -16.74 10.03 10.44
CA GLN A 195 -17.88 10.28 11.33
C GLN A 195 -19.16 10.56 10.55
N GLN A 196 -19.08 11.28 9.43
CA GLN A 196 -20.23 11.49 8.56
C GLN A 196 -20.73 10.17 7.97
N LYS A 197 -19.84 9.34 7.42
CA LYS A 197 -20.19 8.02 6.90
C LYS A 197 -20.75 7.09 7.98
N GLN A 198 -20.24 7.16 9.20
CA GLN A 198 -20.81 6.44 10.35
C GLN A 198 -22.25 6.85 10.63
N ARG A 199 -22.56 8.16 10.59
CA ARG A 199 -23.94 8.67 10.73
C ARG A 199 -24.86 8.22 9.60
N GLU A 200 -24.31 7.99 8.41
CA GLU A 200 -25.01 7.44 7.24
C GLU A 200 -25.18 5.91 7.29
N GLY A 201 -24.72 5.25 8.37
CA GLY A 201 -24.83 3.80 8.56
C GLY A 201 -23.61 2.99 8.12
N GLY A 202 -22.53 3.65 7.70
CA GLY A 202 -21.27 2.99 7.36
C GLY A 202 -20.60 2.33 8.57
N VAL A 203 -20.26 1.05 8.44
CA VAL A 203 -19.57 0.28 9.49
C VAL A 203 -18.07 0.29 9.24
N PHE A 204 -17.30 0.59 10.29
CA PHE A 204 -15.85 0.70 10.23
C PHE A 204 -15.14 -0.34 11.09
N VAL A 205 -14.02 -0.86 10.57
CA VAL A 205 -13.15 -1.83 11.24
C VAL A 205 -11.72 -1.33 11.29
N GLU A 206 -10.92 -1.87 12.21
CA GLU A 206 -9.48 -1.63 12.24
C GLU A 206 -8.84 -2.24 11.00
N CYS A 207 -8.07 -1.44 10.27
CA CYS A 207 -7.34 -1.89 9.09
C CYS A 207 -6.13 -2.74 9.52
N GLY A 208 -6.04 -3.97 9.02
CA GLY A 208 -4.92 -4.88 9.30
C GLY A 208 -3.56 -4.43 8.76
N SER A 209 -3.52 -3.43 7.87
CA SER A 209 -2.25 -2.89 7.35
C SER A 209 -1.77 -1.61 8.04
N CYS A 210 -2.68 -0.74 8.50
CA CYS A 210 -2.30 0.56 9.08
C CYS A 210 -2.81 0.77 10.51
N HIS A 211 -3.57 -0.18 11.04
CA HIS A 211 -4.09 -0.23 12.42
C HIS A 211 -5.00 0.95 12.83
N THR A 212 -5.47 1.75 11.86
CA THR A 212 -6.47 2.79 12.12
C THR A 212 -7.89 2.24 11.95
N LEU A 213 -8.84 2.79 12.72
CA LEU A 213 -10.26 2.48 12.61
C LEU A 213 -10.89 3.20 11.39
N ALA A 214 -10.43 2.82 10.20
CA ALA A 214 -10.77 3.48 8.95
C ALA A 214 -11.13 2.50 7.82
N GLY A 215 -11.21 1.20 8.09
CA GLY A 215 -11.69 0.21 7.12
C GLY A 215 -13.20 0.29 6.94
N LEU A 216 -13.68 0.88 5.85
CA LEU A 216 -15.12 0.93 5.54
C LEU A 216 -15.56 -0.42 4.97
N ILE A 217 -16.49 -1.10 5.64
CA ILE A 217 -17.05 -2.36 5.16
C ILE A 217 -17.85 -2.12 3.88
N SER A 218 -17.54 -2.89 2.84
CA SER A 218 -18.24 -2.88 1.55
C SER A 218 -19.17 -4.07 1.38
N GLU A 219 -18.82 -5.22 1.94
CA GLU A 219 -19.53 -6.49 1.76
C GLU A 219 -19.32 -7.39 2.98
N THR A 220 -20.36 -8.13 3.36
CA THR A 220 -20.31 -9.07 4.48
C THR A 220 -20.64 -10.48 4.00
N ASN A 221 -19.75 -11.41 4.33
CA ASN A 221 -19.82 -12.83 4.01
C ASN A 221 -19.83 -13.67 5.31
N PRO A 222 -20.20 -14.97 5.25
CA PRO A 222 -20.16 -15.84 6.42
C PRO A 222 -18.81 -15.89 7.14
N TRP A 223 -17.70 -15.79 6.40
CA TRP A 223 -16.32 -15.85 6.89
C TRP A 223 -15.76 -14.50 7.39
N GLY A 224 -16.38 -13.38 7.04
CA GLY A 224 -15.84 -12.06 7.37
C GLY A 224 -16.45 -10.93 6.55
N SER A 225 -15.96 -9.71 6.75
CA SER A 225 -16.38 -8.54 5.99
C SER A 225 -15.23 -7.94 5.21
N ASN A 226 -15.44 -7.72 3.91
CA ASN A 226 -14.52 -7.01 3.04
C ASN A 226 -14.58 -5.52 3.38
N TYR A 227 -13.42 -4.87 3.42
CA TYR A 227 -13.33 -3.43 3.66
C TYR A 227 -12.27 -2.79 2.77
N VAL A 228 -12.41 -1.48 2.54
CA VAL A 228 -11.35 -0.63 1.98
C VAL A 228 -11.00 0.44 3.01
N CYS A 229 -9.71 0.53 3.37
CA CYS A 229 -9.27 1.51 4.36
C CYS A 229 -9.27 2.93 3.78
N MET A 230 -9.99 3.86 4.37
CA MET A 230 -9.98 5.26 3.95
C MET A 230 -8.60 5.93 4.17
N VAL A 231 -7.79 5.41 5.11
CA VAL A 231 -6.45 5.93 5.45
C VAL A 231 -5.33 5.31 4.64
N CYS A 232 -5.33 4.02 4.31
CA CYS A 232 -4.21 3.44 3.54
C CYS A 232 -4.65 2.90 2.18
N GLN A 233 -5.93 3.00 1.84
CA GLN A 233 -6.56 2.53 0.60
C GLN A 233 -6.43 1.03 0.32
N LYS A 234 -5.77 0.28 1.20
CA LYS A 234 -5.70 -1.17 1.09
C LYS A 234 -7.06 -1.79 1.35
N ALA A 235 -7.44 -2.66 0.44
CA ALA A 235 -8.49 -3.63 0.66
C ALA A 235 -8.04 -4.65 1.72
N GLY A 236 -8.99 -5.17 2.48
CA GLY A 236 -8.72 -6.24 3.44
C GLY A 236 -10.00 -6.92 3.87
N VAL A 237 -9.83 -7.99 4.66
CA VAL A 237 -10.94 -8.76 5.21
C VAL A 237 -10.88 -8.71 6.72
N LYS A 238 -11.96 -8.27 7.36
CA LYS A 238 -12.16 -8.45 8.80
C LYS A 238 -12.74 -9.84 9.01
N ILE A 239 -11.89 -10.78 9.39
CA ILE A 239 -12.27 -12.16 9.67
C ILE A 239 -13.30 -12.18 10.80
N ARG A 240 -14.38 -12.94 10.60
CA ARG A 240 -15.40 -13.16 11.63
C ARG A 240 -14.84 -14.07 12.71
N SER A 241 -14.81 -13.57 13.95
CA SER A 241 -14.45 -14.37 15.13
C SER A 241 -15.47 -15.48 15.37
N THR A 242 -15.03 -16.54 16.04
CA THR A 242 -15.91 -17.61 16.51
C THR A 242 -15.81 -17.73 18.03
N ALA A 243 -16.92 -18.11 18.67
CA ALA A 243 -16.99 -18.37 20.10
C ALA A 243 -16.58 -19.81 20.47
N GLU A 244 -16.08 -20.57 19.49
CA GLU A 244 -15.62 -21.94 19.68
C GLU A 244 -14.45 -22.03 20.65
N LYS A 245 -14.48 -23.06 21.51
CA LYS A 245 -13.48 -23.29 22.56
C LYS A 245 -12.75 -24.61 22.40
N VAL A 246 -11.53 -24.71 22.93
CA VAL A 246 -10.82 -25.99 23.11
C VAL A 246 -10.36 -26.15 24.55
N ALA A 247 -10.27 -27.40 25.01
CA ALA A 247 -9.78 -27.71 26.34
C ALA A 247 -8.25 -27.69 26.38
N CYS A 248 -7.67 -27.04 27.40
CA CYS A 248 -6.24 -27.10 27.68
C CYS A 248 -5.85 -28.52 28.16
N ASP A 249 -4.81 -29.11 27.59
CA ASP A 249 -4.39 -30.48 27.94
C ASP A 249 -3.72 -30.61 29.31
N LYS A 250 -3.25 -29.51 29.90
CA LYS A 250 -2.69 -29.50 31.27
C LYS A 250 -3.74 -29.32 32.36
N CYS A 251 -4.71 -28.42 32.16
CA CYS A 251 -5.65 -28.03 33.21
C CYS A 251 -7.12 -28.33 32.92
N GLY A 252 -7.44 -28.84 31.73
CA GLY A 252 -8.79 -29.21 31.32
C GLY A 252 -9.75 -28.04 31.05
N HIS A 253 -9.39 -26.81 31.40
CA HIS A 253 -10.26 -25.66 31.21
C HIS A 253 -10.37 -25.28 29.73
N GLU A 254 -11.60 -24.98 29.31
CA GLU A 254 -11.90 -24.51 27.96
C GLU A 254 -11.62 -23.03 27.78
N PHE A 255 -11.05 -22.67 26.63
CA PHE A 255 -10.78 -21.28 26.25
C PHE A 255 -11.06 -21.05 24.76
N GLU A 256 -11.46 -19.83 24.42
CA GLU A 256 -11.59 -19.39 23.02
C GLU A 256 -10.21 -19.37 22.36
N PHE A 257 -10.10 -19.92 21.16
CA PHE A 257 -8.80 -20.18 20.56
C PHE A 257 -8.59 -19.56 19.17
N PHE A 258 -9.67 -19.14 18.51
CA PHE A 258 -9.60 -18.70 17.12
C PHE A 258 -9.28 -17.20 17.01
N HIS A 259 -8.11 -16.81 17.50
CA HIS A 259 -7.58 -15.46 17.40
C HIS A 259 -6.05 -15.44 17.52
N SER A 260 -5.40 -14.50 16.83
CA SER A 260 -3.93 -14.41 16.76
C SER A 260 -3.24 -14.08 18.07
N THR A 261 -3.98 -13.70 19.11
CA THR A 261 -3.41 -13.35 20.42
C THR A 261 -3.28 -14.54 21.38
N VAL A 262 -3.74 -15.75 21.00
CA VAL A 262 -3.53 -16.96 21.80
C VAL A 262 -2.04 -17.28 21.84
N SER A 263 -1.44 -17.16 23.01
CA SER A 263 -0.03 -17.51 23.26
C SER A 263 0.15 -18.38 24.50
N SER A 264 -0.86 -18.42 25.37
CA SER A 264 -0.89 -19.26 26.57
C SER A 264 -2.32 -19.57 27.01
N CYS A 265 -2.49 -20.65 27.75
CA CYS A 265 -3.76 -20.96 28.40
C CYS A 265 -4.07 -19.89 29.46
N PRO A 266 -5.26 -19.25 29.43
CA PRO A 266 -5.58 -18.16 30.34
C PRO A 266 -5.74 -18.60 31.81
N TYR A 267 -5.87 -19.90 32.07
CA TYR A 267 -6.09 -20.44 33.43
C TYR A 267 -4.83 -20.99 34.08
N CYS A 268 -3.91 -21.58 33.32
CA CYS A 268 -2.72 -22.24 33.86
C CYS A 268 -1.39 -21.73 33.28
N ALA A 269 -1.46 -20.71 32.41
CA ALA A 269 -0.34 -20.07 31.73
C ALA A 269 0.56 -21.02 30.92
N GLN A 270 0.09 -22.22 30.59
CA GLN A 270 0.81 -23.12 29.70
C GLN A 270 0.97 -22.46 28.33
N PRO A 271 2.19 -22.42 27.75
CA PRO A 271 2.39 -21.91 26.40
C PRO A 271 1.56 -22.68 25.37
N ILE A 272 0.90 -21.95 24.47
CA ILE A 272 0.14 -22.49 23.35
C ILE A 272 0.74 -21.90 22.09
N ASP A 273 1.64 -22.66 21.46
CA ASP A 273 2.11 -22.36 20.10
C ASP A 273 1.17 -22.98 19.04
N THR A 274 1.46 -22.72 17.76
CA THR A 274 0.65 -23.24 16.64
C THR A 274 0.54 -24.77 16.65
N ASP A 275 1.63 -25.48 16.90
CA ASP A 275 1.65 -26.95 16.92
C ASP A 275 0.81 -27.51 18.07
N LYS A 276 0.88 -26.85 19.23
CA LYS A 276 0.05 -27.16 20.38
C LYS A 276 -1.41 -26.93 20.08
N LEU A 277 -1.74 -25.78 19.48
CA LEU A 277 -3.11 -25.44 19.13
C LEU A 277 -3.70 -26.43 18.10
N ILE A 278 -2.92 -26.81 17.07
CA ILE A 278 -3.29 -27.87 16.13
C ILE A 278 -3.59 -29.17 16.88
N SER A 279 -2.76 -29.54 17.85
CA SER A 279 -2.94 -30.76 18.65
C SER A 279 -4.22 -30.73 19.48
N LEU A 280 -4.53 -29.59 20.12
CA LEU A 280 -5.79 -29.41 20.87
C LEU A 280 -7.00 -29.47 19.94
N CYS A 281 -6.91 -28.85 18.76
CA CYS A 281 -7.98 -28.87 17.77
C CYS A 281 -8.22 -30.28 17.21
N LYS A 282 -7.18 -31.09 16.99
CA LYS A 282 -7.32 -32.49 16.55
C LYS A 282 -8.06 -33.38 17.56
N ILE A 283 -8.00 -33.06 18.85
CA ILE A 283 -8.75 -33.79 19.88
C ILE A 283 -10.26 -33.47 19.76
N LYS A 284 -10.59 -32.22 19.43
CA LYS A 284 -11.98 -31.74 19.35
C LYS A 284 -12.64 -32.02 18.00
N TYR A 285 -11.95 -31.72 16.91
CA TYR A 285 -12.47 -31.78 15.55
C TYR A 285 -11.98 -33.04 14.87
N THR A 286 -12.80 -34.09 14.95
CA THR A 286 -12.49 -35.43 14.40
C THR A 286 -13.23 -35.73 13.10
N THR A 287 -14.19 -34.90 12.71
CA THR A 287 -14.98 -34.99 11.46
C THR A 287 -14.72 -33.77 10.57
N GLY A 288 -15.04 -33.88 9.28
CA GLY A 288 -14.97 -32.76 8.32
C GLY A 288 -16.27 -31.97 8.23
N ASP A 289 -16.54 -31.45 7.03
CA ASP A 289 -17.80 -30.78 6.68
C ASP A 289 -18.95 -31.78 6.48
N ASP A 290 -20.10 -31.27 6.01
CA ASP A 290 -21.32 -32.08 5.83
C ASP A 290 -21.16 -33.20 4.78
N TRP A 291 -20.09 -33.19 3.97
CA TRP A 291 -19.78 -34.20 2.95
C TRP A 291 -18.73 -35.21 3.41
N TRP A 292 -18.25 -35.11 4.64
CA TRP A 292 -17.23 -36.01 5.18
C TRP A 292 -17.79 -37.40 5.48
N GLU A 293 -17.04 -38.44 5.07
CA GLU A 293 -17.34 -39.84 5.35
C GLU A 293 -16.38 -40.44 6.38
N GLU A 294 -16.82 -41.48 7.10
CA GLU A 294 -16.02 -42.14 8.13
C GLU A 294 -14.69 -42.66 7.57
N GLY A 295 -13.58 -42.20 8.16
CA GLY A 295 -12.22 -42.53 7.72
C GLY A 295 -11.60 -41.56 6.70
N GLY A 296 -12.37 -40.58 6.20
CA GLY A 296 -11.87 -39.53 5.31
C GLY A 296 -11.00 -38.48 6.03
N PRO A 297 -10.22 -37.66 5.28
CA PRO A 297 -9.43 -36.58 5.87
C PRO A 297 -10.34 -35.47 6.42
N CYS A 298 -10.12 -35.09 7.68
CA CYS A 298 -10.87 -34.02 8.37
C CYS A 298 -10.02 -32.79 8.74
N VAL A 299 -8.73 -32.80 8.40
CA VAL A 299 -7.81 -31.68 8.63
C VAL A 299 -7.03 -31.38 7.35
N ALA A 300 -7.18 -30.18 6.81
CA ALA A 300 -6.55 -29.78 5.56
C ALA A 300 -5.27 -28.95 5.77
N TYR A 301 -4.44 -28.88 4.73
CA TYR A 301 -3.34 -27.92 4.65
C TYR A 301 -3.85 -26.55 4.18
N CYS A 302 -3.29 -25.48 4.75
CA CYS A 302 -3.63 -24.10 4.41
C CYS A 302 -2.80 -23.62 3.22
N HIS A 303 -3.44 -23.18 2.13
CA HIS A 303 -2.75 -22.57 0.98
C HIS A 303 -2.16 -21.18 1.29
N GLU A 304 -2.79 -20.42 2.19
CA GLU A 304 -2.40 -19.05 2.51
C GLU A 304 -1.08 -19.02 3.29
N CYS A 305 -1.01 -19.73 4.42
CA CYS A 305 0.17 -19.70 5.27
C CYS A 305 1.16 -20.85 5.03
N GLN A 306 0.73 -21.87 4.26
CA GLN A 306 1.55 -23.04 3.89
C GLN A 306 2.26 -23.69 5.08
N TYR A 307 1.60 -23.69 6.24
CA TYR A 307 2.18 -24.26 7.46
C TYR A 307 2.53 -25.74 7.23
N PRO A 308 3.68 -26.24 7.71
CA PRO A 308 4.15 -27.59 7.35
C PRO A 308 3.19 -28.73 7.71
N LYS A 309 2.35 -28.54 8.75
CA LYS A 309 1.35 -29.51 9.22
C LYS A 309 -0.07 -29.08 8.81
N PRO A 310 -1.02 -30.03 8.64
CA PRO A 310 -2.43 -29.69 8.45
C PRO A 310 -2.93 -28.87 9.62
N SER A 311 -3.48 -27.69 9.33
CA SER A 311 -3.86 -26.67 10.29
C SER A 311 -5.27 -26.14 10.09
N VAL A 312 -6.00 -26.66 9.10
CA VAL A 312 -7.36 -26.21 8.76
C VAL A 312 -8.37 -27.24 9.25
N PHE A 313 -9.33 -26.78 10.05
CA PHE A 313 -10.40 -27.60 10.62
C PHE A 313 -11.75 -27.04 10.20
N TYR A 314 -12.79 -27.89 10.16
CA TYR A 314 -14.15 -27.41 9.94
C TYR A 314 -14.72 -26.85 11.25
N ILE A 315 -14.73 -25.52 11.36
CA ILE A 315 -15.08 -24.77 12.58
C ILE A 315 -16.22 -23.83 12.24
N ASP A 316 -17.34 -23.96 12.95
CA ASP A 316 -18.50 -23.05 12.83
C ASP A 316 -18.94 -22.91 11.35
N GLY A 317 -19.13 -24.07 10.69
CA GLY A 317 -19.58 -24.18 9.30
C GLY A 317 -18.57 -23.75 8.24
N LEU A 318 -17.30 -23.50 8.59
CA LEU A 318 -16.28 -23.03 7.66
C LEU A 318 -14.94 -23.73 7.89
N TRP A 319 -14.25 -24.08 6.80
CA TRP A 319 -12.86 -24.51 6.87
C TRP A 319 -11.98 -23.33 7.32
N SER A 320 -11.34 -23.49 8.48
CA SER A 320 -10.71 -22.42 9.23
C SER A 320 -9.32 -22.83 9.71
N CYS A 321 -8.29 -22.06 9.33
CA CYS A 321 -6.90 -22.32 9.65
C CYS A 321 -6.56 -21.80 11.06
N VAL A 322 -6.07 -22.66 11.95
CA VAL A 322 -5.66 -22.25 13.31
C VAL A 322 -4.23 -21.73 13.38
N SER A 323 -3.52 -21.68 12.25
CA SER A 323 -2.17 -21.10 12.15
C SER A 323 -2.20 -19.63 11.74
N CYS A 324 -2.97 -19.27 10.71
CA CYS A 324 -3.07 -17.89 10.21
C CYS A 324 -4.44 -17.26 10.40
N PHE A 325 -5.41 -18.01 10.93
CA PHE A 325 -6.79 -17.57 11.17
C PHE A 325 -7.60 -17.25 9.90
N ASP A 326 -7.05 -17.54 8.72
CA ASP A 326 -7.79 -17.52 7.46
C ASP A 326 -8.93 -18.56 7.46
N ARG A 327 -10.07 -18.23 6.84
CA ARG A 327 -11.22 -19.13 6.79
C ARG A 327 -12.18 -18.83 5.63
N GLY A 328 -12.95 -19.83 5.24
CA GLY A 328 -14.04 -19.69 4.25
C GLY A 328 -13.76 -20.34 2.89
N TRP A 329 -12.56 -20.88 2.69
CA TRP A 329 -12.21 -21.67 1.52
C TRP A 329 -12.85 -23.06 1.57
N GLN A 330 -12.98 -23.69 0.41
CA GLN A 330 -13.29 -25.11 0.34
C GLN A 330 -12.02 -25.93 0.63
N ALA A 331 -12.20 -27.10 1.26
CA ALA A 331 -11.13 -28.09 1.39
C ALA A 331 -11.41 -29.26 0.45
N ILE A 332 -10.41 -29.61 -0.37
CA ILE A 332 -10.52 -30.63 -1.40
C ILE A 332 -9.25 -31.49 -1.45
N ALA A 333 -9.39 -32.74 -1.89
CA ALA A 333 -8.24 -33.59 -2.18
C ALA A 333 -7.65 -33.16 -3.54
N CYS A 334 -6.37 -32.80 -3.56
CA CYS A 334 -5.71 -32.41 -4.81
C CYS A 334 -5.59 -33.63 -5.75
N PRO A 335 -6.08 -33.55 -7.00
CA PRO A 335 -6.04 -34.69 -7.93
C PRO A 335 -4.63 -35.03 -8.43
N HIS A 336 -3.63 -34.23 -8.08
CA HIS A 336 -2.24 -34.39 -8.54
C HIS A 336 -1.30 -34.98 -7.48
N CYS A 337 -1.59 -34.80 -6.19
CA CYS A 337 -0.74 -35.29 -5.09
C CYS A 337 -1.51 -35.85 -3.90
N ASP A 338 -2.84 -35.99 -4.01
CA ASP A 338 -3.78 -36.49 -3.00
C ASP A 338 -3.77 -35.72 -1.66
N ALA A 339 -3.05 -34.61 -1.56
CA ALA A 339 -3.04 -33.78 -0.38
C ALA A 339 -4.42 -33.13 -0.18
N PHE A 340 -4.98 -33.24 1.03
CA PHE A 340 -6.20 -32.52 1.40
C PHE A 340 -5.85 -31.07 1.76
N VAL A 341 -6.27 -30.13 0.93
CA VAL A 341 -5.81 -28.73 0.93
C VAL A 341 -6.99 -27.78 0.83
N THR A 342 -6.82 -26.56 1.32
CA THR A 342 -7.69 -25.43 0.96
C THR A 342 -7.13 -24.68 -0.24
N GLY A 343 -7.97 -23.89 -0.91
CA GLY A 343 -7.56 -22.92 -1.94
C GLY A 343 -8.61 -22.77 -3.02
N ASP A 344 -8.24 -22.10 -4.11
CA ASP A 344 -9.06 -21.98 -5.31
C ASP A 344 -9.27 -23.36 -5.96
N ALA A 345 -10.53 -23.81 -6.00
CA ALA A 345 -10.88 -25.15 -6.45
C ALA A 345 -10.52 -25.38 -7.93
N GLU A 346 -10.77 -24.40 -8.80
CA GLU A 346 -10.44 -24.52 -10.23
C GLU A 346 -8.92 -24.59 -10.43
N ARG A 347 -8.16 -23.76 -9.71
CA ARG A 347 -6.68 -23.81 -9.79
C ARG A 347 -6.15 -25.17 -9.35
N ILE A 348 -6.68 -25.71 -8.26
CA ILE A 348 -6.24 -27.00 -7.71
C ILE A 348 -6.62 -28.15 -8.66
N GLU A 349 -7.80 -28.08 -9.28
CA GLU A 349 -8.30 -29.10 -10.21
C GLU A 349 -7.55 -29.12 -11.54
N TYR A 350 -7.31 -27.94 -12.13
CA TYR A 350 -6.75 -27.84 -13.48
C TYR A 350 -5.22 -27.68 -13.52
N PHE A 351 -4.58 -27.21 -12.44
CA PHE A 351 -3.15 -26.91 -12.43
C PHE A 351 -2.39 -27.67 -11.35
N ALA A 352 -2.52 -27.23 -10.10
CA ALA A 352 -1.81 -27.77 -8.96
C ALA A 352 -2.30 -27.11 -7.66
N CYS A 353 -2.15 -27.81 -6.54
CA CYS A 353 -2.19 -27.17 -5.23
C CYS A 353 -0.81 -26.63 -4.83
N HIS A 354 -0.77 -25.79 -3.79
CA HIS A 354 0.46 -25.21 -3.24
C HIS A 354 1.54 -26.24 -2.82
N LYS A 355 1.19 -27.53 -2.70
CA LYS A 355 2.14 -28.60 -2.34
C LYS A 355 2.80 -29.29 -3.52
N CYS A 356 2.19 -29.24 -4.70
CA CYS A 356 2.70 -29.91 -5.90
C CYS A 356 2.94 -28.95 -7.07
N GLU A 357 2.75 -27.65 -6.86
CA GLU A 357 2.90 -26.61 -7.89
C GLU A 357 4.26 -26.66 -8.59
N ASP A 358 5.37 -26.76 -7.85
CA ASP A 358 6.71 -26.83 -8.43
C ASP A 358 6.88 -28.07 -9.33
N GLU A 359 6.45 -29.24 -8.84
CA GLU A 359 6.55 -30.50 -9.57
C GLU A 359 5.68 -30.49 -10.84
N MET A 360 4.46 -29.95 -10.73
CA MET A 360 3.53 -29.86 -11.86
C MET A 360 4.01 -28.86 -12.91
N THR A 361 4.54 -27.71 -12.47
CA THR A 361 5.13 -26.71 -13.37
C THR A 361 6.29 -27.30 -14.16
N GLN A 362 7.17 -28.04 -13.49
CA GLN A 362 8.31 -28.71 -14.14
C GLN A 362 7.85 -29.79 -15.13
N LYS A 363 6.81 -30.57 -14.80
CA LYS A 363 6.19 -31.55 -15.71
C LYS A 363 5.59 -30.89 -16.95
N MET A 364 4.92 -29.74 -16.80
CA MET A 364 4.35 -28.99 -17.93
C MET A 364 5.45 -28.43 -18.85
N MET A 365 6.50 -27.83 -18.28
CA MET A 365 7.66 -27.34 -19.05
C MET A 365 8.35 -28.46 -19.83
N ASN A 366 8.51 -29.64 -19.23
CA ASN A 366 9.10 -30.79 -19.91
C ASN A 366 8.23 -31.33 -21.05
N LYS A 367 6.90 -31.24 -20.95
CA LYS A 367 5.97 -31.62 -22.02
C LYS A 367 5.93 -30.63 -23.18
N MET A 368 6.25 -29.35 -22.96
CA MET A 368 6.30 -28.33 -24.02
C MET A 368 7.61 -28.35 -24.83
N ASN A 369 8.66 -28.96 -24.28
CA ASN A 369 9.97 -29.11 -24.91
C ASN A 369 10.14 -30.45 -25.66
N LEU A 370 9.08 -31.26 -25.72
CA LEU A 370 8.94 -32.49 -26.51
C LEU A 370 7.91 -32.26 -27.61
#